data_AF-A0A7C7KSD6-F1
#
_entry.id   AF-A0A7C7KSD6-F1
#
_cell.length_a   1.000
_cell.length_b   1.000
_cell.length_c   1.000
_cell.angle_alpha   90.00
_cell.angle_beta   90.00
_cell.angle_gamma   90.00
#
_symmetry.space_group_name_H-M   'P 1'
#
loop_
_entity.id
_entity.type
_entity.pdbx_description
1 polymer ?
#
loop_
_entity_poly.entity_id
_entity_poly.type
_entity_poly.pdbx_seq_one_letter_code
_entity_poly.pdbx_strand_id
1 'polypeptide(L)'
;MIRVFLVVILPMLAPFILYGLYVWWARRQRAATADGRVLPGEEPVPWLWMALAGVVLMAASLLLVGFDRGVAPGTKVLPPAFVDGEVVPAHPAD
;
A
#
# COMPACT_ATOMS: atom_id res chain seq x y z
N MET A 1 6.34 -3.56 18.04
CA MET A 1 6.95 -4.52 17.09
C MET A 1 6.09 -4.79 15.86
N ILE A 2 4.77 -5.03 16.02
CA ILE A 2 3.83 -5.21 14.89
C ILE A 2 3.81 -4.03 13.90
N ARG A 3 3.95 -2.78 14.40
CA ARG A 3 4.03 -1.57 13.57
C ARG A 3 5.21 -1.59 12.61
N VAL A 4 6.40 -1.97 13.08
CA VAL A 4 7.60 -2.07 12.23
C VAL A 4 7.41 -3.18 11.20
N PHE A 5 6.84 -4.30 11.60
CA PHE A 5 6.55 -5.39 10.69
C PHE A 5 5.57 -4.96 9.56
N LEU A 6 4.46 -4.32 9.89
CA LEU A 6 3.44 -3.94 8.91
C LEU A 6 3.81 -2.72 8.06
N VAL A 7 4.59 -1.77 8.60
CA VAL A 7 4.90 -0.50 7.91
C VAL A 7 6.26 -0.55 7.20
N VAL A 8 7.18 -1.40 7.63
CA VAL A 8 8.54 -1.47 7.07
C VAL A 8 8.73 -2.79 6.33
N ILE A 9 8.56 -3.92 7.03
CA ILE A 9 8.89 -5.24 6.50
C ILE A 9 7.88 -5.67 5.43
N LEU A 10 6.58 -5.48 5.69
CA LEU A 10 5.51 -5.88 4.79
C LEU A 10 5.56 -5.18 3.43
N PRO A 11 5.66 -3.84 3.31
CA PRO A 11 5.79 -3.19 2.00
C PRO A 11 7.11 -3.51 1.31
N MET A 12 8.18 -3.81 2.06
CA MET A 12 9.44 -4.27 1.47
C MET A 12 9.32 -5.67 0.84
N LEU A 13 8.58 -6.59 1.49
CA LEU A 13 8.34 -7.94 0.99
C LEU A 13 7.18 -8.03 -0.02
N ALA A 14 6.24 -7.10 0.03
CA ALA A 14 5.06 -7.05 -0.82
C ALA A 14 5.35 -7.25 -2.33
N PRO A 15 6.33 -6.55 -2.96
CA PRO A 15 6.60 -6.76 -4.38
C PRO A 15 7.07 -8.19 -4.69
N PHE A 16 7.86 -8.80 -3.81
CA PHE A 16 8.35 -10.17 -3.98
C PHE A 16 7.21 -11.19 -3.83
N ILE A 17 6.33 -10.99 -2.84
CA ILE A 17 5.17 -11.85 -2.61
C ILE A 17 4.19 -11.75 -3.78
N LEU A 18 3.88 -10.53 -4.23
CA LEU A 18 2.98 -10.29 -5.38
C LEU A 18 3.53 -10.92 -6.66
N TYR A 19 4.83 -10.73 -6.94
CA TYR A 19 5.46 -11.35 -8.10
C TYR A 19 5.48 -12.87 -8.00
N GLY A 20 5.79 -13.43 -6.82
CA GLY A 20 5.76 -14.87 -6.57
C GLY A 20 4.36 -15.47 -6.78
N LEU A 21 3.31 -14.80 -6.29
CA LEU A 21 1.92 -15.17 -6.52
C LEU A 21 1.54 -15.12 -8.01
N TYR A 22 1.96 -14.08 -8.72
CA TYR A 22 1.75 -13.96 -10.16
C TYR A 22 2.41 -15.11 -10.93
N VAL A 23 3.69 -15.38 -10.67
CA VAL A 23 4.43 -16.47 -11.32
C VAL A 23 3.79 -17.82 -11.01
N TRP A 24 3.38 -18.04 -9.76
CA TRP A 24 2.68 -19.27 -9.37
C TRP A 24 1.35 -19.43 -10.12
N TRP A 25 0.56 -18.36 -10.20
CA TRP A 25 -0.72 -18.38 -10.90
C TRP A 25 -0.55 -18.58 -12.42
N ALA A 26 0.39 -17.88 -13.05
CA ALA A 26 0.72 -18.02 -14.47
C ALA A 26 1.20 -19.45 -14.79
N ARG A 27 2.05 -20.03 -13.95
CA ARG A 27 2.50 -21.43 -14.11
C ARG A 27 1.33 -22.42 -13.98
N ARG A 28 0.40 -22.16 -13.06
CA ARG A 28 -0.78 -23.01 -12.85
C ARG A 28 -1.76 -22.91 -14.02
N GLN A 29 -1.97 -21.72 -14.60
CA GLN A 29 -2.77 -21.56 -15.81
C GLN A 29 -2.17 -22.33 -16.99
N ARG A 30 -0.85 -22.21 -17.22
CA ARG A 30 -0.14 -22.94 -18.29
C ARG A 30 -0.18 -24.45 -18.12
N ALA A 31 -0.22 -24.96 -16.89
CA ALA A 31 -0.38 -26.39 -16.61
C ALA A 31 -1.82 -26.88 -16.80
N ALA A 32 -2.82 -25.99 -16.70
CA ALA A 32 -4.23 -26.32 -16.88
C ALA A 32 -4.69 -26.23 -18.36
N THR A 33 -3.97 -25.48 -19.20
CA THR A 33 -4.21 -25.45 -20.65
C THR A 33 -3.41 -26.59 -21.29
N ALA A 34 -4.08 -27.69 -21.64
CA ALA A 34 -3.44 -28.90 -22.20
C ALA A 34 -2.75 -28.67 -23.56
N ASP A 35 -2.98 -27.52 -24.20
CA ASP A 35 -2.27 -27.08 -25.40
C ASP A 35 -1.14 -26.13 -25.01
N GLY A 36 0.09 -26.65 -24.90
CA GLY A 36 1.33 -25.90 -24.65
C GLY A 36 1.74 -24.93 -25.77
N ARG A 37 0.79 -24.16 -26.32
CA ARG A 37 0.98 -23.25 -27.46
C ARG A 37 0.46 -21.83 -27.24
N VAL A 38 0.32 -21.38 -26.00
CA VAL A 38 0.19 -19.94 -25.79
C VAL A 38 1.57 -19.33 -26.02
N LEU A 39 1.81 -18.77 -27.21
CA LEU A 39 3.05 -18.09 -27.53
C LEU A 39 3.30 -16.99 -26.48
N PRO A 40 4.55 -16.78 -26.02
CA PRO A 40 4.89 -15.65 -25.16
C PRO A 40 4.53 -14.34 -25.89
N GLY A 41 3.39 -13.73 -25.53
CA GLY A 41 2.89 -12.51 -26.18
C GLY A 41 1.41 -12.53 -26.60
N GLU A 42 0.74 -13.69 -26.64
CA GLU A 42 -0.69 -13.82 -27.00
C GLU A 42 -1.61 -14.06 -25.79
N GLU A 43 -1.09 -13.98 -24.57
CA GLU A 43 -1.94 -14.00 -23.37
C GLU A 43 -2.82 -12.73 -23.41
N PRO A 44 -4.17 -12.85 -23.40
CA PRO A 44 -5.03 -11.69 -23.38
C PRO A 44 -4.72 -10.89 -22.12
N VAL A 45 -4.14 -9.70 -22.32
CA VAL A 45 -3.77 -8.79 -21.23
C VAL A 45 -5.02 -8.60 -20.36
N PRO A 46 -4.96 -8.89 -19.06
CA PRO A 46 -6.15 -8.95 -18.22
C PRO A 46 -6.54 -7.53 -17.77
N TRP A 47 -6.90 -6.68 -18.72
CA TRP A 47 -7.20 -5.25 -18.54
C TRP A 47 -8.18 -5.01 -17.40
N LEU A 48 -9.22 -5.84 -17.29
CA LEU A 48 -10.20 -5.75 -16.22
C LEU A 48 -9.56 -5.98 -14.84
N TRP A 49 -8.67 -6.96 -14.72
CA TRP A 49 -7.96 -7.23 -13.47
C TRP A 49 -6.96 -6.12 -13.13
N MET A 50 -6.28 -5.55 -14.12
CA MET A 50 -5.39 -4.41 -13.90
C MET A 50 -6.15 -3.17 -13.43
N ALA A 51 -7.29 -2.88 -14.07
CA ALA A 51 -8.18 -1.80 -13.66
C ALA A 51 -8.72 -2.03 -12.25
N LEU A 52 -9.20 -3.24 -11.95
CA LEU A 52 -9.74 -3.59 -10.65
C LEU A 52 -8.67 -3.54 -9.56
N ALA A 53 -7.44 -4.01 -9.83
CA ALA A 53 -6.31 -3.87 -8.93
C ALA A 53 -5.97 -2.40 -8.64
N GLY A 54 -5.99 -1.54 -9.66
CA GLY A 54 -5.81 -0.10 -9.50
C GLY A 54 -6.87 0.54 -8.62
N VAL A 55 -8.16 0.21 -8.83
CA VAL A 55 -9.27 0.70 -7.99
C VAL A 55 -9.13 0.21 -6.55
N VAL A 56 -8.77 -1.05 -6.33
CA VAL A 56 -8.55 -1.60 -4.98
C VAL A 56 -7.38 -0.91 -4.28
N LEU A 57 -6.26 -0.71 -4.97
CA LEU A 57 -5.10 0.02 -4.44
C LEU A 57 -5.45 1.47 -4.09
N MET A 58 -6.23 2.15 -4.93
CA MET A 58 -6.72 3.51 -4.67
C MET A 58 -7.64 3.55 -3.44
N ALA A 59 -8.59 2.63 -3.33
CA ALA A 59 -9.48 2.56 -2.17
C ALA A 59 -8.70 2.28 -0.89
N ALA A 60 -7.73 1.35 -0.94
CA ALA A 60 -6.87 1.04 0.20
C ALA A 60 -6.02 2.24 0.63
N SER A 61 -5.45 3.00 -0.32
CA SER A 61 -4.65 4.19 0.02
C SER A 61 -5.50 5.29 0.65
N LEU A 62 -6.69 5.55 0.12
CA LEU A 62 -7.65 6.50 0.69
C LEU A 62 -8.05 6.12 2.12
N LEU A 63 -8.30 4.84 2.37
CA LEU A 63 -8.60 4.37 3.72
C LEU A 63 -7.40 4.57 4.66
N LEU A 64 -6.20 4.14 4.24
CA LEU A 64 -4.99 4.26 5.05
C LEU A 64 -4.68 5.72 5.42
N VAL A 65 -4.83 6.66 4.48
CA VAL A 65 -4.61 8.09 4.73
C VAL A 65 -5.78 8.69 5.52
N GLY A 66 -7.02 8.32 5.20
CA GLY A 66 -8.21 8.86 5.85
C GLY A 66 -8.39 8.43 7.31
N PHE A 67 -7.76 7.33 7.73
CA PHE A 67 -7.71 6.94 9.14
C PHE A 67 -6.78 7.82 9.99
N ASP A 68 -5.85 8.56 9.38
CA ASP A 68 -5.02 9.53 10.09
C ASP A 68 -5.86 10.78 10.39
N ARG A 69 -6.70 10.68 11.43
CA ARG A 69 -7.43 11.82 11.97
C ARG A 69 -6.42 12.69 12.70
N GLY A 70 -5.86 13.66 11.97
CA GLY A 70 -5.12 14.77 12.56
C GLY A 70 -5.98 15.60 13.52
N VAL A 71 -5.53 16.81 13.83
CA VAL A 71 -6.26 17.70 14.75
C VAL A 71 -7.56 18.19 14.11
N ALA A 72 -8.60 18.43 14.93
CA ALA A 72 -9.90 18.89 14.43
C ALA A 72 -9.76 20.19 13.61
N PRO A 73 -10.57 20.39 12.54
CA PRO A 73 -10.58 21.63 11.80
C PRO A 73 -10.88 22.82 12.73
N GLY A 74 -10.00 23.83 12.72
CA GLY A 74 -10.13 25.02 13.57
C GLY A 74 -9.39 24.95 14.91
N THR A 75 -8.72 23.84 15.23
CA THR A 75 -7.85 23.79 16.41
C THR A 75 -6.67 24.75 16.22
N LYS A 76 -6.46 25.65 17.20
CA LYS A 76 -5.27 26.50 17.22
C LYS A 76 -4.06 25.61 17.53
N VAL A 77 -3.06 25.67 16.66
CA VAL A 77 -1.79 24.95 16.86
C VAL A 77 -0.77 25.93 17.39
N LEU A 78 -0.17 25.63 18.54
CA LEU A 78 0.92 26.43 19.06
C LEU A 78 2.20 26.10 18.28
N PRO A 79 2.97 27.11 17.84
CA PRO A 79 4.23 26.88 17.16
C PRO A 79 5.23 26.22 18.13
N PRO A 80 6.21 25.46 17.62
CA PRO A 80 7.26 24.90 18.45
C PRO A 80 8.01 26.03 19.16
N ALA A 81 8.20 25.88 20.46
CA ALA A 81 8.78 26.90 21.32
C ALA A 81 9.94 26.34 22.13
N PHE A 82 10.91 27.19 22.44
CA PHE A 82 12.00 26.85 23.32
C PHE A 82 11.65 27.31 24.73
N VAL A 83 11.38 26.37 25.63
CA VAL A 83 10.94 26.64 27.00
C VAL A 83 11.88 25.89 27.94
N ASP A 84 12.46 26.61 28.90
CA ASP A 84 13.33 26.05 29.95
C ASP A 84 14.52 25.20 29.44
N GLY A 85 15.05 25.52 28.25
CA GLY A 85 16.18 24.80 27.66
C GLY A 85 15.79 23.61 26.79
N GLU A 86 14.49 23.31 26.64
CA GLU A 86 13.97 22.22 25.81
C GLU A 86 13.18 22.74 24.61
N VAL A 87 13.32 22.04 23.47
CA VAL A 87 12.50 22.29 22.28
C VAL A 87 11.18 21.57 22.46
N VAL A 88 10.12 22.33 22.74
CA VAL A 88 8.75 21.80 22.80
C VAL A 88 8.18 21.73 21.38
N PRO A 89 7.77 20.55 20.89
CA PRO A 89 7.16 20.40 19.56
C PRO A 89 5.85 21.19 19.43
N ALA A 90 5.37 21.33 18.19
CA ALA A 90 4.04 21.89 17.94
C ALA A 90 2.96 20.99 18.54
N HIS A 91 2.05 21.57 19.32
CA HIS A 91 0.93 20.86 19.94
C HIS A 91 -0.37 21.69 19.80
N PRO A 92 -1.55 21.04 19.83
CA PRO A 92 -2.82 21.74 19.95
C PRO A 92 -2.82 22.67 21.17
N ALA A 93 -3.36 23.87 21.04
CA ALA A 93 -3.72 24.68 22.19
C ALA A 93 -4.95 24.03 22.86
N ASP A 94 -4.78 23.57 24.10
CA ASP A 94 -5.87 23.07 24.95
C ASP A 94 -6.98 24.11 25.13
#